data_AF-A0A0Q9N1N0-F1
#
_entry.id   AF-A0A0Q9N1N0-F1
#
_cell.length_a   1.000
_cell.length_b   1.000
_cell.length_c   1.000
_cell.angle_alpha   90.00
_cell.angle_beta   90.00
_cell.angle_gamma   90.00
#
_symmetry.space_group_name_H-M   'P 1'
#
loop_
_entity.id
_entity.type
_entity.pdbx_description
1 polymer ?
#
loop_
_entity_poly.entity_id
_entity_poly.type
_entity_poly.pdbx_seq_one_letter_code
_entity_poly.pdbx_strand_id
1 'polypeptide(L)'
;MHNDKYMRKLDTLGQEKNELSDLLADSPEYAEHGTEDHIVALKKPVWAAGIPNHLDIIHVGENHIHILSSSLETLHVIPNGILDLNHQFNLRKAPNKRQIALCIKWLSCRLPPTLQTFACIGRGLHSLQQSAVELEQDRYCLREDFLLFAQQLALQEFHTFAPDSPSKPLWVQEVIALHCVILAGLFKSGASKFMPHTLESTSLTGLI
;
A
#
# COMPACT_ATOMS: atom_id res chain seq x y z
N MET A 1 25.91 50.63 -10.93
CA MET A 1 26.22 49.86 -9.71
C MET A 1 25.05 48.92 -9.47
N HIS A 2 25.08 47.75 -10.12
CA HIS A 2 25.38 46.43 -9.54
C HIS A 2 24.13 45.69 -9.02
N ASN A 3 23.36 45.18 -9.98
CA ASN A 3 22.39 44.09 -9.83
C ASN A 3 22.83 43.04 -10.86
N ASP A 4 23.55 41.99 -10.44
CA ASP A 4 23.89 40.77 -11.23
C ASP A 4 24.92 39.92 -10.47
N LYS A 5 24.54 39.23 -9.38
CA LYS A 5 25.53 38.38 -8.68
C LYS A 5 25.07 37.07 -8.05
N TYR A 6 23.91 36.52 -8.41
CA TYR A 6 23.53 35.18 -7.91
C TYR A 6 22.84 34.27 -8.93
N MET A 7 23.21 34.35 -10.20
CA MET A 7 22.81 33.38 -11.24
C MET A 7 23.97 32.98 -12.16
N ARG A 8 25.13 32.61 -11.60
CA ARG A 8 26.15 31.80 -12.31
C ARG A 8 26.98 31.00 -11.31
N LYS A 9 26.69 29.71 -11.20
CA LYS A 9 27.63 28.61 -10.92
C LYS A 9 26.90 27.28 -11.11
N LEU A 10 26.41 27.08 -12.34
CA LEU A 10 26.32 25.77 -12.96
C LEU A 10 27.56 25.69 -13.84
N ASP A 11 28.45 24.78 -13.48
CA ASP A 11 29.33 23.98 -14.36
C ASP A 11 30.61 23.62 -13.60
N THR A 12 30.95 22.33 -13.68
CA THR A 12 32.16 21.63 -13.22
C THR A 12 32.31 21.36 -11.72
N LEU A 13 31.68 20.28 -11.25
CA LEU A 13 32.46 19.17 -10.68
C LEU A 13 31.74 17.87 -11.02
N GLY A 14 32.21 17.21 -12.08
CA GLY A 14 31.81 15.86 -12.41
C GLY A 14 32.53 14.83 -11.55
N GLN A 15 31.95 13.63 -11.55
CA GLN A 15 32.55 12.35 -11.17
C GLN A 15 32.72 12.08 -9.67
N GLU A 16 31.59 11.88 -8.99
CA GLU A 16 31.45 10.66 -8.18
C GLU A 16 30.34 9.83 -8.82
N LYS A 17 30.76 8.92 -9.71
CA LYS A 17 29.92 7.83 -10.21
C LYS A 17 29.54 6.99 -8.99
N ASN A 18 28.25 6.98 -8.70
CA ASN A 18 27.67 6.16 -7.66
C ASN A 18 27.72 4.70 -8.14
N GLU A 19 28.78 3.97 -7.83
CA GLU A 19 28.95 2.54 -8.20
C GLU A 19 27.91 1.60 -7.53
N LEU A 20 26.91 2.16 -6.83
CA LEU A 20 25.75 1.45 -6.31
C LEU A 20 24.53 1.46 -7.24
N SER A 21 24.46 2.37 -8.24
CA SER A 21 23.34 2.41 -9.18
C SER A 21 23.48 1.42 -10.34
N ASP A 22 24.70 1.00 -10.66
CA ASP A 22 24.98 0.10 -11.79
C ASP A 22 24.88 -1.38 -11.44
N LEU A 23 24.78 -1.75 -10.15
CA LEU A 23 24.61 -3.14 -9.69
C LEU A 23 23.14 -3.56 -9.49
N LEU A 24 22.20 -2.63 -9.59
CA LEU A 24 20.75 -2.92 -9.52
C LEU A 24 20.06 -2.85 -10.90
N ALA A 25 20.81 -2.52 -11.96
CA ALA A 25 20.27 -2.34 -13.31
C ALA A 25 20.15 -3.65 -14.12
N ASP A 26 20.66 -4.78 -13.61
CA ASP A 26 20.68 -6.08 -14.33
C ASP A 26 19.75 -7.14 -13.71
N SER A 27 18.78 -6.74 -12.88
CA SER A 27 17.65 -7.62 -12.53
C SER A 27 16.43 -7.26 -13.39
N PRO A 28 15.85 -8.20 -14.16
CA PRO A 28 14.71 -7.93 -15.04
C PRO A 28 13.39 -7.60 -14.32
N GLU A 29 13.42 -7.31 -13.01
CA GLU A 29 12.24 -7.06 -12.17
C GLU A 29 11.74 -5.60 -12.16
N TYR A 30 12.38 -4.68 -12.87
CA TYR A 30 12.01 -3.25 -12.83
C TYR A 30 11.36 -2.77 -14.13
N ALA A 31 10.13 -3.22 -14.38
CA ALA A 31 9.27 -2.67 -15.43
C ALA A 31 7.80 -2.53 -14.96
N GLU A 32 7.55 -1.83 -13.86
CA GLU A 32 6.17 -1.45 -13.48
C GLU A 32 5.84 -0.04 -13.97
N HIS A 33 5.41 0.06 -15.23
CA HIS A 33 4.68 1.23 -15.72
C HIS A 33 3.18 0.90 -15.75
N GLY A 34 2.34 1.87 -15.39
CA GLY A 34 0.88 1.80 -15.47
C GLY A 34 0.37 1.75 -16.92
N THR A 35 0.76 0.73 -17.66
CA THR A 35 0.28 0.42 -19.00
C THR A 35 -1.01 -0.40 -18.92
N GLU A 36 -1.79 -0.37 -20.01
CA GLU A 36 -3.00 -1.16 -20.18
C GLU A 36 -2.74 -2.68 -19.94
N ASP A 37 -1.54 -3.14 -20.30
CA ASP A 37 -1.09 -4.52 -20.08
C ASP A 37 -0.95 -4.88 -18.59
N HIS A 38 -0.44 -3.99 -17.75
CA HIS A 38 -0.33 -4.23 -16.31
C HIS A 38 -1.71 -4.32 -15.64
N ILE A 39 -2.67 -3.51 -16.11
CA ILE A 39 -4.05 -3.54 -15.64
C ILE A 39 -4.74 -4.86 -16.01
N VAL A 40 -4.54 -5.33 -17.23
CA VAL A 40 -5.07 -6.62 -17.71
C VAL A 40 -4.44 -7.77 -16.92
N ALA A 41 -3.12 -7.72 -16.70
CA ALA A 41 -2.39 -8.70 -15.89
C ALA A 41 -2.86 -8.72 -14.43
N LEU A 42 -3.26 -7.58 -13.86
CA LEU A 42 -3.80 -7.48 -12.50
C LEU A 42 -5.25 -7.99 -12.39
N LYS A 43 -6.12 -7.70 -13.36
CA LYS A 43 -7.54 -8.08 -13.31
C LYS A 43 -7.71 -9.60 -13.21
N LYS A 44 -6.91 -10.37 -13.94
CA LYS A 44 -7.01 -11.83 -14.01
C LYS A 44 -6.84 -12.53 -12.64
N PRO A 45 -5.73 -12.33 -11.88
CA PRO A 45 -5.57 -12.95 -10.56
C PRO A 45 -6.56 -12.38 -9.54
N VAL A 46 -6.90 -11.09 -9.63
CA VAL A 46 -7.86 -10.46 -8.70
C VAL A 46 -9.27 -11.03 -8.87
N TRP A 47 -9.71 -11.28 -10.10
CA TRP A 47 -11.00 -11.93 -10.35
C TRP A 47 -10.97 -13.43 -10.08
N ALA A 48 -9.81 -14.07 -10.21
CA ALA A 48 -9.62 -15.47 -9.83
C ALA A 48 -9.54 -15.68 -8.31
N ALA A 49 -9.41 -14.62 -7.51
CA ALA A 49 -9.24 -14.67 -6.06
C ALA A 49 -10.48 -15.19 -5.30
N GLY A 50 -11.60 -15.46 -5.98
CA GLY A 50 -12.83 -15.92 -5.33
C GLY A 50 -13.47 -14.87 -4.42
N ILE A 51 -13.18 -13.59 -4.65
CA ILE A 51 -13.82 -12.48 -3.96
C ILE A 51 -15.27 -12.35 -4.46
N PRO A 52 -16.26 -12.22 -3.56
CA PRO A 52 -17.65 -12.03 -3.97
C PRO A 52 -17.82 -10.83 -4.92
N ASN A 53 -18.57 -11.04 -5.99
CA ASN A 53 -18.75 -10.06 -7.07
C ASN A 53 -19.50 -8.79 -6.63
N HIS A 54 -20.15 -8.78 -5.47
CA HIS A 54 -20.81 -7.60 -4.91
C HIS A 54 -19.84 -6.64 -4.19
N LEU A 55 -18.58 -7.03 -3.99
CA LEU A 55 -17.58 -6.20 -3.33
C LEU A 55 -16.76 -5.40 -4.34
N ASP A 56 -16.54 -4.13 -4.03
CA ASP A 56 -15.45 -3.39 -4.67
C ASP A 56 -14.10 -4.00 -4.23
N ILE A 57 -13.05 -3.86 -5.05
CA ILE A 57 -11.74 -4.43 -4.73
C ILE A 57 -10.71 -3.30 -4.65
N ILE A 58 -10.04 -3.18 -3.51
CA ILE A 58 -8.89 -2.31 -3.31
C ILE A 58 -7.62 -3.17 -3.32
N HIS A 59 -6.87 -3.12 -4.41
CA HIS A 59 -5.55 -3.76 -4.51
C HIS A 59 -4.45 -2.75 -4.21
N VAL A 60 -3.65 -3.04 -3.20
CA VAL A 60 -2.61 -2.17 -2.65
C VAL A 60 -1.25 -2.67 -3.08
N GLY A 61 -0.68 -2.03 -4.11
CA GLY A 61 0.66 -2.29 -4.61
C GLY A 61 1.73 -1.40 -3.97
N GLU A 62 2.99 -1.67 -4.31
CA GLU A 62 4.13 -0.86 -3.85
C GLU A 62 4.08 0.58 -4.37
N ASN A 63 3.72 0.75 -5.64
CA ASN A 63 3.77 2.03 -6.35
C ASN A 63 2.37 2.62 -6.66
N HIS A 64 1.33 1.78 -6.67
CA HIS A 64 -0.02 2.19 -7.07
C HIS A 64 -1.07 1.49 -6.20
N ILE A 65 -2.21 2.17 -5.99
CA ILE A 65 -3.41 1.56 -5.43
C ILE A 65 -4.48 1.53 -6.51
N HIS A 66 -5.04 0.35 -6.73
CA HIS A 66 -6.05 0.09 -7.74
C HIS A 66 -7.38 -0.15 -7.05
N ILE A 67 -8.44 0.50 -7.52
CA ILE A 67 -9.81 0.30 -7.03
C ILE A 67 -10.66 -0.14 -8.21
N LEU A 68 -11.18 -1.37 -8.13
CA LEU A 68 -12.07 -1.96 -9.12
C LEU A 68 -13.47 -1.95 -8.54
N SER A 69 -14.41 -1.29 -9.23
CA SER A 69 -15.81 -1.32 -8.77
C SER A 69 -16.53 -2.58 -9.23
N SER A 70 -17.32 -3.18 -8.35
CA SER A 70 -18.23 -4.30 -8.67
C SER A 70 -19.31 -3.94 -9.68
N SER A 71 -19.71 -2.67 -9.71
CA SER A 71 -20.90 -2.21 -10.43
C SER A 71 -20.62 -1.59 -11.81
N LEU A 72 -19.40 -1.09 -12.03
CA LEU A 72 -19.09 -0.24 -13.18
C LEU A 72 -17.94 -0.76 -14.06
N GLU A 73 -17.27 -1.85 -13.67
CA GLU A 73 -16.03 -2.37 -14.30
C GLU A 73 -14.92 -1.31 -14.51
N THR A 74 -15.09 -0.12 -13.94
CA THR A 74 -14.15 0.99 -14.02
C THR A 74 -13.00 0.75 -13.08
N LEU A 75 -11.78 0.96 -13.58
CA LEU A 75 -10.58 1.00 -12.77
C LEU A 75 -10.28 2.44 -12.36
N HIS A 76 -10.19 2.67 -11.06
CA HIS A 76 -9.65 3.90 -10.49
C HIS A 76 -8.24 3.64 -9.95
N VAL A 77 -7.30 4.53 -10.25
CA VAL A 77 -5.90 4.38 -9.85
C VAL A 77 -5.47 5.58 -9.00
N ILE A 78 -4.89 5.30 -7.84
CA ILE A 78 -4.13 6.28 -7.06
C ILE A 78 -2.65 6.05 -7.38
N PRO A 79 -1.94 7.06 -7.92
CA PRO A 79 -0.55 6.93 -8.39
C PRO A 79 0.47 6.97 -7.23
N ASN A 80 0.06 6.49 -6.05
CA ASN A 80 0.89 6.42 -4.86
C ASN A 80 0.57 5.11 -4.14
N GLY A 81 1.57 4.26 -3.99
CA GLY A 81 1.46 2.98 -3.31
C GLY A 81 2.06 3.01 -1.91
N ILE A 82 2.34 1.83 -1.36
CA ILE A 82 2.93 1.67 -0.03
C ILE A 82 4.23 2.46 0.15
N LEU A 83 5.11 2.50 -0.86
CA LEU A 83 6.40 3.17 -0.76
C LEU A 83 6.22 4.69 -0.63
N ASP A 84 5.39 5.27 -1.48
CA ASP A 84 5.07 6.70 -1.45
C ASP A 84 4.42 7.12 -0.15
N LEU A 85 3.41 6.36 0.31
CA LEU A 85 2.68 6.65 1.53
C LEU A 85 3.61 6.61 2.75
N ASN A 86 4.50 5.62 2.81
CA ASN A 86 5.47 5.50 3.88
C ASN A 86 6.39 6.70 3.97
N HIS A 87 6.90 7.16 2.81
CA HIS A 87 7.78 8.31 2.72
C HIS A 87 7.05 9.61 3.05
N GLN A 88 5.93 9.88 2.37
CA GLN A 88 5.19 11.14 2.46
C GLN A 88 4.64 11.40 3.87
N PHE A 89 4.17 10.36 4.57
CA PHE A 89 3.51 10.50 5.87
C PHE A 89 4.37 10.01 7.04
N ASN A 90 5.67 9.79 6.82
CA ASN A 90 6.60 9.35 7.86
C ASN A 90 6.14 8.09 8.61
N LEU A 91 5.45 7.17 7.94
CA LEU A 91 4.81 6.02 8.60
C LEU A 91 5.84 5.04 9.17
N ARG A 92 7.07 5.05 8.63
CA ARG A 92 8.23 4.28 9.11
C ARG A 92 9.00 4.94 10.26
N LYS A 93 8.59 6.11 10.74
CA LYS A 93 9.23 6.78 11.89
C LYS A 93 8.62 6.32 13.23
N ALA A 94 9.25 6.71 14.33
CA ALA A 94 8.73 6.45 15.68
C ALA A 94 7.24 6.86 15.81
N PRO A 95 6.42 6.19 16.63
CA PRO A 95 4.97 6.40 16.69
C PRO A 95 4.54 7.88 16.75
N ASN A 96 5.24 8.70 17.56
CA ASN A 96 4.97 10.13 17.73
C ASN A 96 5.33 11.02 16.51
N LYS A 97 5.98 10.46 15.48
CA LYS A 97 6.32 11.15 14.23
C LYS A 97 5.48 10.71 13.04
N ARG A 98 4.70 9.63 13.18
CA ARG A 98 3.86 9.10 12.11
C ARG A 98 2.69 10.04 11.85
N GLN A 99 2.39 10.32 10.59
CA GLN A 99 1.29 11.20 10.20
C GLN A 99 0.07 10.39 9.74
N ILE A 100 -0.37 9.43 10.56
CA ILE A 100 -1.42 8.45 10.22
C ILE A 100 -2.74 9.14 9.87
N ALA A 101 -3.21 10.07 10.71
CA ALA A 101 -4.46 10.78 10.46
C ALA A 101 -4.43 11.60 9.14
N LEU A 102 -3.28 12.19 8.80
CA LEU A 102 -3.09 12.90 7.54
C LEU A 102 -3.09 11.94 6.35
N CYS A 103 -2.44 10.78 6.47
CA CYS A 103 -2.43 9.74 5.45
C CYS A 103 -3.86 9.25 5.13
N ILE A 104 -4.61 8.89 6.18
CA ILE A 104 -6.00 8.42 6.06
C ILE A 104 -6.87 9.49 5.38
N LYS A 105 -6.76 10.76 5.82
CA LYS A 105 -7.53 11.87 5.24
C LYS A 105 -7.16 12.07 3.76
N TRP A 106 -5.86 12.05 3.43
CA TRP A 106 -5.37 12.22 2.07
C TRP A 106 -5.88 11.13 1.12
N LEU A 107 -5.91 9.88 1.60
CA LEU A 107 -6.45 8.72 0.87
C LEU A 107 -7.97 8.81 0.71
N SER A 108 -8.69 9.17 1.77
CA SER A 108 -10.17 9.28 1.75
C SER A 108 -10.66 10.29 0.70
N CYS A 109 -9.90 11.37 0.47
CA CYS A 109 -10.19 12.36 -0.56
C CYS A 109 -9.96 11.85 -1.99
N ARG A 110 -9.17 10.78 -2.18
CA ARG A 110 -8.80 10.22 -3.50
C ARG A 110 -9.51 8.93 -3.84
N LEU A 111 -10.14 8.29 -2.87
CA LEU A 111 -10.99 7.14 -3.10
C LEU A 111 -12.29 7.58 -3.82
N PRO A 112 -12.82 6.74 -4.72
CA PRO A 112 -14.02 7.08 -5.48
C PRO A 112 -15.23 7.28 -4.55
N PRO A 113 -16.13 8.25 -4.83
CA PRO A 113 -17.33 8.49 -4.04
C PRO A 113 -18.32 7.32 -4.07
N THR A 114 -18.20 6.44 -5.06
CA THR A 114 -19.04 5.26 -5.24
C THR A 114 -18.58 4.06 -4.42
N LEU A 115 -17.42 4.12 -3.76
CA LEU A 115 -16.87 3.00 -2.99
C LEU A 115 -17.88 2.48 -1.95
N GLN A 116 -18.19 1.20 -2.03
CA GLN A 116 -19.09 0.48 -1.12
C GLN A 116 -18.29 -0.43 -0.17
N THR A 117 -18.94 -1.49 0.34
CA THR A 117 -18.24 -2.57 1.02
C THR A 117 -17.22 -3.19 0.06
N PHE A 118 -16.01 -3.42 0.56
CA PHE A 118 -14.89 -3.78 -0.28
C PHE A 118 -14.11 -4.98 0.26
N ALA A 119 -13.41 -5.65 -0.65
CA ALA A 119 -12.29 -6.51 -0.34
C ALA A 119 -10.98 -5.72 -0.47
N CYS A 120 -10.05 -5.93 0.44
CA CYS A 120 -8.71 -5.36 0.36
C CYS A 120 -7.71 -6.47 0.06
N ILE A 121 -6.86 -6.26 -0.94
CA ILE A 121 -5.76 -7.14 -1.30
C ILE A 121 -4.45 -6.36 -1.10
N GLY A 122 -3.49 -6.94 -0.40
CA GLY A 122 -2.19 -6.32 -0.21
C GLY A 122 -1.22 -7.21 0.57
N ARG A 123 0.07 -7.02 0.30
CA ARG A 123 1.14 -7.62 1.11
C ARG A 123 1.05 -7.06 2.54
N GLY A 124 1.11 -7.95 3.53
CA GLY A 124 0.97 -7.58 4.95
C GLY A 124 -0.40 -7.86 5.57
N LEU A 125 -1.43 -8.21 4.77
CA LEU A 125 -2.73 -8.63 5.31
C LEU A 125 -2.68 -9.94 6.12
N HIS A 126 -1.64 -10.76 5.94
CA HIS A 126 -1.42 -11.95 6.78
C HIS A 126 -1.24 -11.60 8.26
N SER A 127 -0.78 -10.38 8.57
CA SER A 127 -0.71 -9.89 9.95
C SER A 127 -2.09 -9.83 10.63
N LEU A 128 -3.17 -9.57 9.87
CA LEU A 128 -4.54 -9.64 10.38
C LEU A 128 -4.95 -11.08 10.67
N GLN A 129 -4.62 -12.01 9.77
CA GLN A 129 -4.93 -13.44 9.92
C GLN A 129 -4.18 -14.09 11.09
N GLN A 130 -3.02 -13.56 11.46
CA GLN A 130 -2.21 -14.01 12.59
C GLN A 130 -2.51 -13.25 13.90
N SER A 131 -3.42 -12.27 13.86
CA SER A 131 -3.79 -11.47 15.02
C SER A 131 -5.00 -12.05 15.75
N ALA A 132 -5.29 -11.52 16.95
CA ALA A 132 -6.49 -11.84 17.71
C ALA A 132 -7.77 -11.17 17.16
N VAL A 133 -7.73 -10.55 15.97
CA VAL A 133 -8.92 -9.99 15.33
C VAL A 133 -9.80 -11.14 14.86
N GLU A 134 -10.97 -11.30 15.49
CA GLU A 134 -11.95 -12.29 15.06
C GLU A 134 -12.54 -11.86 13.71
N LEU A 135 -12.37 -12.71 12.70
CA LEU A 135 -13.08 -12.54 11.44
C LEU A 135 -14.47 -13.17 11.58
N GLU A 136 -15.50 -12.44 11.16
CA GLU A 136 -16.86 -12.95 11.08
C GLU A 136 -16.95 -14.12 10.07
N GLN A 137 -18.13 -14.75 10.02
CA GLN A 137 -18.51 -15.65 8.92
C GLN A 137 -18.15 -15.00 7.57
N ASP A 138 -17.62 -15.83 6.66
CA ASP A 138 -17.13 -15.41 5.34
C ASP A 138 -15.89 -14.51 5.35
N ARG A 139 -15.07 -14.55 6.42
CA ARG A 139 -13.76 -13.88 6.52
C ARG A 139 -13.83 -12.35 6.51
N TYR A 140 -14.95 -11.76 6.91
CA TYR A 140 -15.06 -10.32 7.06
C TYR A 140 -14.40 -9.84 8.35
N CYS A 141 -13.74 -8.69 8.28
CA CYS A 141 -13.20 -7.98 9.42
C CYS A 141 -14.09 -6.79 9.75
N LEU A 142 -14.60 -6.74 10.99
CA LEU A 142 -15.39 -5.62 11.47
C LEU A 142 -14.54 -4.35 11.59
N ARG A 143 -15.14 -3.22 11.26
CA ARG A 143 -14.50 -1.91 11.35
C ARG A 143 -14.02 -1.60 12.76
N GLU A 144 -14.79 -1.95 13.78
CA GLU A 144 -14.48 -1.64 15.18
C GLU A 144 -13.25 -2.44 15.64
N ASP A 145 -13.21 -3.74 15.35
CA ASP A 145 -12.06 -4.60 15.69
C ASP A 145 -10.80 -4.17 14.93
N PHE A 146 -10.95 -3.86 13.64
CA PHE A 146 -9.84 -3.37 12.84
C PHE A 146 -9.30 -2.03 13.33
N LEU A 147 -10.16 -1.11 13.78
CA LEU A 147 -9.74 0.17 14.35
C LEU A 147 -8.88 -0.03 15.60
N LEU A 148 -9.29 -0.93 16.50
CA LEU A 148 -8.54 -1.26 17.71
C LEU A 148 -7.18 -1.88 17.36
N PHE A 149 -7.17 -2.85 16.43
CA PHE A 149 -5.95 -3.50 15.95
C PHE A 149 -4.98 -2.49 15.30
N ALA A 150 -5.49 -1.65 14.39
CA ALA A 150 -4.69 -0.64 13.71
C ALA A 150 -4.13 0.38 14.70
N GLN A 151 -4.88 0.75 15.74
CA GLN A 151 -4.41 1.64 16.80
C GLN A 151 -3.28 1.01 17.61
N GLN A 152 -3.39 -0.26 17.98
CA GLN A 152 -2.35 -0.97 18.73
C GLN A 152 -1.04 -1.02 17.93
N LEU A 153 -1.10 -1.37 16.64
CA LEU A 153 0.08 -1.40 15.78
C LEU A 153 0.65 -0.01 15.48
N ALA A 154 -0.21 1.00 15.41
CA ALA A 154 0.22 2.39 15.26
C ALA A 154 1.02 2.91 16.46
N LEU A 155 0.88 2.30 17.64
CA LEU A 155 1.61 2.65 18.85
C LEU A 155 2.88 1.82 19.08
N GLN A 156 3.03 0.68 18.39
CA GLN A 156 4.21 -0.15 18.52
C GLN A 156 5.44 0.48 17.84
N GLU A 157 6.57 0.42 18.55
CA GLU A 157 7.85 0.85 18.01
C GLU A 157 8.41 -0.23 17.07
N PHE A 158 9.15 0.19 16.04
CA PHE A 158 9.60 -0.73 14.99
C PHE A 158 10.54 -1.83 15.47
N HIS A 159 11.24 -1.61 16.57
CA HIS A 159 12.17 -2.60 17.14
C HIS A 159 11.46 -3.67 17.97
N THR A 160 10.17 -3.52 18.27
CA THR A 160 9.38 -4.50 19.04
C THR A 160 8.83 -5.65 18.16
N PHE A 161 8.94 -5.54 16.83
CA PHE A 161 8.41 -6.52 15.89
C PHE A 161 9.37 -7.68 15.54
N ALA A 162 10.59 -7.70 16.09
CA ALA A 162 11.53 -8.80 15.86
C ALA A 162 12.51 -8.96 17.03
N PRO A 163 12.46 -10.09 17.78
CA PRO A 163 13.63 -10.56 18.50
C PRO A 163 14.64 -11.13 17.49
N ASP A 164 15.84 -10.57 17.44
CA ASP A 164 17.10 -11.18 16.98
C ASP A 164 17.10 -12.12 15.74
N SER A 165 16.44 -11.75 14.65
CA SER A 165 16.65 -12.43 13.35
C SER A 165 17.43 -11.56 12.36
N PRO A 166 18.51 -12.06 11.74
CA PRO A 166 19.32 -11.32 10.76
C PRO A 166 18.56 -10.99 9.46
N SER A 167 17.39 -11.61 9.24
CA SER A 167 16.45 -11.29 8.18
C SER A 167 15.19 -10.64 8.77
N LYS A 168 15.26 -9.34 9.10
CA LYS A 168 14.06 -8.57 9.44
C LYS A 168 13.09 -8.66 8.27
N PRO A 169 11.89 -9.20 8.44
CA PRO A 169 11.10 -9.45 7.28
C PRO A 169 10.40 -8.12 6.90
N LEU A 170 10.67 -7.65 5.68
CA LEU A 170 10.34 -6.29 5.20
C LEU A 170 8.86 -5.92 5.38
N TRP A 171 7.95 -6.89 5.43
CA TRP A 171 6.51 -6.70 5.52
C TRP A 171 6.06 -5.85 6.71
N VAL A 172 6.74 -5.91 7.86
CA VAL A 172 6.38 -5.11 9.04
C VAL A 172 6.43 -3.61 8.76
N GLN A 173 7.32 -3.17 7.86
CA GLN A 173 7.47 -1.75 7.50
C GLN A 173 6.36 -1.24 6.57
N GLU A 174 5.56 -2.15 6.02
CA GLU A 174 4.54 -1.87 5.00
C GLU A 174 3.13 -1.91 5.56
N VAL A 175 2.95 -2.59 6.70
CA VAL A 175 1.67 -2.81 7.38
C VAL A 175 0.95 -1.51 7.75
N ILE A 176 1.65 -0.47 8.22
CA ILE A 176 0.99 0.78 8.65
C ILE A 176 0.37 1.53 7.45
N ALA A 177 1.06 1.56 6.31
CA ALA A 177 0.54 2.21 5.10
C ALA A 177 -0.70 1.46 4.59
N LEU A 178 -0.65 0.13 4.56
CA LEU A 178 -1.80 -0.72 4.23
C LEU A 178 -3.00 -0.44 5.15
N HIS A 179 -2.76 -0.30 6.46
CA HIS A 179 -3.82 0.03 7.42
C HIS A 179 -4.44 1.40 7.16
N CYS A 180 -3.63 2.39 6.77
CA CYS A 180 -4.15 3.69 6.36
C CYS A 180 -5.09 3.57 5.15
N VAL A 181 -4.79 2.69 4.19
CA VAL A 181 -5.65 2.42 3.02
C VAL A 181 -6.98 1.79 3.45
N ILE A 182 -6.93 0.76 4.30
CA ILE A 182 -8.15 0.09 4.80
C ILE A 182 -9.02 1.06 5.59
N LEU A 183 -8.43 1.83 6.52
CA LEU A 183 -9.16 2.84 7.30
C LEU A 183 -9.76 3.92 6.41
N ALA A 184 -9.02 4.42 5.42
CA ALA A 184 -9.55 5.36 4.45
C ALA A 184 -10.73 4.77 3.66
N GLY A 185 -10.63 3.49 3.25
CA GLY A 185 -11.72 2.75 2.63
C GLY A 185 -12.97 2.71 3.50
N LEU A 186 -12.83 2.29 4.76
CA LEU A 186 -13.93 2.19 5.73
C LEU A 186 -14.58 3.55 6.03
N PHE A 187 -13.78 4.61 6.17
CA PHE A 187 -14.32 5.96 6.37
C PHE A 187 -15.01 6.51 5.12
N LYS A 188 -14.46 6.21 3.93
CA LYS A 188 -15.00 6.68 2.67
C LYS A 188 -16.34 6.02 2.32
N SER A 189 -16.41 4.70 2.43
CA SER A 189 -17.62 3.94 2.08
C SER A 189 -18.68 3.98 3.18
N GLY A 190 -18.29 4.27 4.42
CA GLY A 190 -19.16 4.13 5.58
C GLY A 190 -19.46 2.67 5.95
N ALA A 191 -18.78 1.69 5.33
CA ALA A 191 -18.99 0.29 5.61
C ALA A 191 -18.65 -0.06 7.07
N SER A 192 -19.43 -0.97 7.65
CA SER A 192 -19.18 -1.53 8.98
C SER A 192 -18.14 -2.65 8.97
N LYS A 193 -17.77 -3.16 7.79
CA LYS A 193 -16.80 -4.26 7.62
C LYS A 193 -16.15 -4.25 6.25
N PHE A 194 -15.06 -4.98 6.12
CA PHE A 194 -14.36 -5.22 4.86
C PHE A 194 -13.84 -6.66 4.81
N MET A 195 -13.49 -7.16 3.63
CA MET A 195 -12.91 -8.50 3.48
C MET A 195 -11.40 -8.40 3.23
N PRO A 196 -10.52 -8.75 4.20
CA PRO A 196 -9.10 -8.93 3.91
C PRO A 196 -8.89 -10.15 3.01
N HIS A 197 -8.05 -10.01 1.98
CA HIS A 197 -7.74 -11.09 1.06
C HIS A 197 -6.26 -11.13 0.69
N THR A 198 -5.63 -12.29 0.86
CA THR A 198 -4.23 -12.53 0.48
C THR A 198 -4.19 -13.31 -0.82
N LEU A 199 -3.53 -12.77 -1.85
CA LEU A 199 -3.24 -13.55 -3.06
C LEU A 199 -2.17 -14.59 -2.70
N GLU A 200 -2.42 -15.87 -3.00
CA GLU A 200 -1.41 -16.91 -2.85
C GLU A 200 -0.29 -16.69 -3.89
N SER A 201 0.96 -16.70 -3.41
CA SER A 201 2.16 -16.38 -4.20
C SER A 201 2.37 -17.28 -5.43
N THR A 202 1.69 -18.42 -5.52
CA THR A 202 1.78 -19.37 -6.64
C THR A 202 1.18 -18.82 -7.93
N SER A 203 0.38 -17.76 -7.89
CA SER A 203 -0.26 -17.19 -9.09
C SER A 203 0.57 -16.10 -9.80
N LEU A 204 1.66 -15.60 -9.22
CA LEU A 204 2.48 -14.53 -9.80
C LEU A 204 3.82 -15.01 -10.35
N THR A 205 4.31 -16.18 -9.94
CA THR A 205 5.55 -16.79 -10.49
C THR A 205 5.38 -17.45 -11.86
N GLY A 206 4.14 -17.50 -12.40
CA GLY A 206 3.84 -18.12 -13.69
C GLY A 206 3.65 -17.14 -14.86
N LEU A 207 3.98 -15.86 -14.67
CA LEU A 207 3.81 -14.81 -15.69
C LEU A 207 5.11 -14.04 -15.97
N ILE A 208 6.26 -14.64 -15.66
CA ILE A 208 7.57 -14.19 -16.13
C ILE A 208 8.07 -15.20 -17.16
#